data_AF-A0A1U9JSQ2-F1
#
_entry.id   AF-A0A1U9JSQ2-F1
#
_cell.length_a   1.000
_cell.length_b   1.000
_cell.length_c   1.000
_cell.angle_alpha   90.00
_cell.angle_beta   90.00
_cell.angle_gamma   90.00
#
_symmetry.space_group_name_H-M   'P 1'
#
loop_
_entity.id
_entity.type
_entity.pdbx_description
1 polymer ?
#
loop_
_entity_poly.entity_id
_entity_poly.type
_entity_poly.pdbx_seq_one_letter_code
_entity_poly.pdbx_strand_id
1 'polypeptide(L)'
;MLQHNFVQRFGLFCVLPAFLLPGGCQTTATAWTKKISLHKTTLPTECSGWEKMLIKSRTRYDLARYDPQLLMNIDAHNLRGRNLGCWK
;
A
#
# COMPACT_ATOMS: atom_id res chain seq x y z
N MET A 1 -44.14 9.08 48.07
CA MET A 1 -42.75 8.58 48.19
C MET A 1 -42.08 8.68 46.83
N LEU A 2 -41.54 9.87 46.55
CA LEU A 2 -40.95 10.29 45.27
C LEU A 2 -39.42 10.39 45.44
N GLN A 3 -38.79 9.38 46.05
CA GLN A 3 -37.38 9.44 46.47
C GLN A 3 -36.50 8.21 46.15
N HIS A 4 -37.00 7.17 45.47
CA HIS A 4 -36.14 6.03 45.10
C HIS A 4 -35.58 6.09 43.67
N ASN A 5 -36.15 6.90 42.77
CA ASN A 5 -35.75 6.93 41.35
C ASN A 5 -34.66 7.97 41.02
N PHE A 6 -34.30 8.85 41.94
CA PHE A 6 -33.32 9.92 41.66
C PHE A 6 -31.88 9.42 41.76
N VAL A 7 -31.56 8.59 42.77
CA VAL A 7 -30.19 8.09 43.01
C VAL A 7 -29.74 7.09 41.94
N GLN A 8 -30.67 6.32 41.37
CA GLN A 8 -30.35 5.27 40.40
C GLN A 8 -30.03 5.82 38.99
N ARG A 9 -30.48 7.04 38.67
CA ARG A 9 -30.21 7.68 37.36
C ARG A 9 -28.91 8.47 37.31
N PHE A 10 -28.46 9.06 38.43
CA PHE A 10 -27.21 9.83 38.46
C PHE A 10 -25.95 8.95 38.59
N GLY A 11 -26.04 7.78 39.24
CA GLY A 11 -24.90 6.85 39.34
C GLY A 11 -24.49 6.20 38.02
N LEU A 12 -25.42 6.06 37.06
CA LEU A 12 -25.15 5.39 35.78
C LEU A 12 -24.51 6.32 34.73
N PHE A 13 -24.62 7.64 34.88
CA PHE A 13 -24.18 8.60 33.87
C PHE A 13 -22.70 9.02 34.02
N CYS A 14 -22.08 8.79 35.17
CA CYS A 14 -20.67 9.16 35.40
C CYS A 14 -19.67 8.00 35.22
N VAL A 15 -20.14 6.74 35.17
CA VAL A 15 -19.25 5.57 34.99
C VAL A 15 -19.11 5.18 33.51
N LEU A 16 -20.04 5.62 32.66
CA LEU A 16 -20.03 5.26 31.24
C LEU A 16 -18.98 5.95 30.35
N PRO A 17 -18.48 7.18 30.61
CA PRO A 17 -17.48 7.79 29.73
C PRO A 17 -16.04 7.36 30.05
N ALA A 18 -15.77 6.79 31.23
CA ALA A 18 -14.42 6.39 31.65
C ALA A 18 -13.93 5.09 30.99
N PHE A 19 -14.83 4.29 30.40
CA PHE A 19 -14.47 3.12 29.59
C PHE A 19 -14.32 3.44 28.10
N LEU A 20 -14.60 4.67 27.66
CA LEU A 20 -14.63 4.98 26.24
C LEU A 20 -13.30 5.42 25.63
N LEU A 21 -12.23 5.69 26.40
CA LEU A 21 -10.91 5.99 25.86
C LEU A 21 -9.80 5.59 26.84
N PRO A 22 -9.04 4.52 26.52
CA PRO A 22 -7.79 4.79 25.83
C PRO A 22 -7.76 4.04 24.50
N GLY A 23 -8.50 4.56 23.52
CA GLY A 23 -8.14 4.40 22.09
C GLY A 23 -6.86 5.17 21.73
N GLY A 24 -5.97 5.39 22.71
CA GLY A 24 -4.66 5.99 22.54
C GLY A 24 -3.69 4.91 22.07
N CYS A 25 -3.51 4.84 20.76
CA CYS A 25 -2.28 4.41 20.12
C CYS A 25 -1.70 3.07 20.63
N GLN A 26 -2.46 1.98 20.53
CA GLN A 26 -1.78 0.72 20.24
C GLN A 26 -1.39 0.78 18.77
N THR A 27 -0.12 1.06 18.54
CA THR A 27 0.62 0.86 17.31
C THR A 27 0.59 -0.62 16.92
N THR A 28 -0.59 -1.14 16.59
CA THR A 28 -0.71 -2.38 15.82
C THR A 28 -0.35 -2.05 14.39
N ALA A 29 0.96 -1.88 14.16
CA ALA A 29 1.55 -2.14 12.86
C ALA A 29 1.46 -3.65 12.60
N THR A 30 0.24 -4.18 12.45
CA THR A 30 0.01 -5.44 11.76
C THR A 30 0.16 -5.16 10.26
N ALA A 31 1.38 -4.79 9.85
CA ALA A 31 1.77 -4.94 8.47
C ALA A 31 1.85 -6.46 8.25
N TRP A 32 0.84 -6.98 7.56
CA TRP A 32 0.74 -8.36 7.15
C TRP A 32 2.00 -8.75 6.39
N THR A 33 3.00 -9.26 7.08
CA THR A 33 4.13 -9.99 6.47
C THR A 33 3.60 -11.37 6.09
N LYS A 34 2.59 -11.39 5.21
CA LYS A 34 2.35 -12.58 4.41
C LYS A 34 3.68 -12.79 3.70
N LYS A 35 4.43 -13.83 4.09
CA LYS A 35 5.60 -14.28 3.36
C LYS A 35 5.07 -14.65 1.98
N ILE A 36 5.09 -13.67 1.07
CA ILE A 36 4.83 -13.91 -0.32
C ILE A 36 5.95 -14.86 -0.70
N SER A 37 5.62 -16.13 -0.93
CA SER A 37 6.49 -17.03 -1.66
C SER A 37 6.67 -16.38 -3.01
N LEU A 38 7.73 -15.59 -3.15
CA LEU A 38 8.11 -15.00 -4.43
C LEU A 38 8.36 -16.19 -5.33
N HIS A 39 7.37 -16.49 -6.17
CA HIS A 39 7.50 -17.54 -7.15
C HIS A 39 8.64 -17.10 -8.06
N LYS A 40 9.82 -17.69 -7.84
CA LYS A 40 11.00 -17.38 -8.62
C LYS A 40 10.80 -18.09 -9.95
N THR A 41 10.01 -17.47 -10.82
CA THR A 41 9.93 -17.87 -12.22
C THR A 41 11.34 -17.79 -12.77
N THR A 42 11.77 -18.84 -13.46
CA THR A 42 13.02 -18.81 -14.22
C THR A 42 12.81 -17.84 -15.38
N LEU A 43 13.19 -16.58 -15.18
CA LEU A 43 13.19 -15.64 -16.29
C LEU A 43 14.24 -16.11 -17.31
N PRO A 44 13.99 -15.96 -18.62
CA PRO A 44 14.96 -16.34 -19.64
C PRO A 44 16.27 -15.57 -19.40
N THR A 45 17.38 -16.31 -19.39
CA THR A 45 18.73 -15.76 -19.18
C THR A 45 19.29 -15.09 -20.42
N GLU A 46 18.59 -15.23 -21.55
CA GLU A 46 18.98 -14.62 -22.81
C GLU A 46 18.31 -13.25 -22.96
N CYS A 47 19.14 -12.25 -23.22
CA CYS A 47 18.69 -10.89 -23.50
C CYS A 47 18.26 -10.71 -24.96
N SER A 48 18.28 -11.78 -25.76
CA SER A 48 17.74 -11.78 -27.11
C SER A 48 16.25 -11.44 -27.07
N GLY A 49 15.85 -10.36 -27.77
CA GLY A 49 14.49 -9.83 -27.75
C GLY A 49 14.19 -8.80 -26.65
N TRP A 50 15.14 -8.53 -25.75
CA TRP A 50 15.01 -7.43 -24.79
C TRP A 50 15.68 -6.16 -25.33
N GLU A 51 14.87 -5.17 -25.68
CA GLU A 51 15.35 -3.84 -26.02
C GLU A 51 15.00 -2.83 -24.92
N LYS A 52 15.97 -1.98 -24.57
CA LYS A 52 15.75 -0.88 -23.62
C LYS A 52 14.98 0.23 -24.30
N MET A 53 13.80 0.54 -23.78
CA MET A 53 12.94 1.58 -24.33
C MET A 53 13.33 2.95 -23.76
N LEU A 54 13.92 3.81 -24.60
CA LEU A 54 14.29 5.17 -24.25
C LEU A 54 13.17 6.14 -24.66
N ILE A 55 12.50 6.73 -23.67
CA ILE A 55 11.44 7.72 -23.90
C ILE A 55 12.03 9.13 -23.78
N LYS A 56 11.81 9.97 -24.81
CA LYS A 56 12.16 11.40 -24.75
C LYS A 56 11.30 12.13 -23.71
N SER A 57 11.84 13.17 -23.08
CA SER A 57 11.17 13.92 -22.00
C SER A 57 9.76 14.41 -22.37
N ARG A 58 9.60 14.99 -23.58
CA ARG A 58 8.29 15.44 -24.07
C ARG A 58 7.27 14.30 -24.13
N THR A 59 7.64 13.18 -24.74
CA THR A 59 6.79 11.99 -24.82
C THR A 59 6.47 11.41 -23.46
N ARG A 60 7.40 11.50 -22.49
CA ARG A 60 7.13 11.08 -21.11
C ARG A 60 6.04 11.92 -20.45
N TYR A 61 6.05 13.24 -20.69
CA TYR A 61 4.99 14.14 -20.22
C TYR A 61 3.64 13.82 -20.86
N ASP A 62 3.62 13.64 -22.19
CA ASP A 62 2.41 13.31 -22.92
C ASP A 62 1.83 11.96 -22.47
N LEU A 63 2.67 10.94 -22.30
CA LEU A 63 2.25 9.63 -21.78
C LEU A 63 1.73 9.73 -20.35
N ALA A 64 2.39 10.47 -19.46
CA ALA A 64 1.90 10.66 -18.09
C ALA A 64 0.50 11.30 -18.06
N ARG A 65 0.17 12.16 -19.04
CA ARG A 65 -1.13 12.84 -19.15
C ARG A 65 -2.21 11.98 -19.81
N TYR A 66 -1.88 11.28 -20.89
CA TYR A 66 -2.88 10.60 -21.73
C TYR A 66 -2.93 9.08 -21.53
N ASP A 67 -1.81 8.44 -21.16
CA ASP A 67 -1.71 7.00 -20.90
C ASP A 67 -0.63 6.69 -19.84
N PRO A 68 -0.92 6.95 -18.55
CA PRO A 68 0.03 6.69 -17.48
C PRO A 68 0.34 5.19 -17.32
N GLN A 69 -0.59 4.32 -17.71
CA GLN A 69 -0.42 2.87 -17.61
C GLN A 69 0.66 2.38 -18.57
N LEU A 70 0.67 2.88 -19.81
CA LEU A 70 1.73 2.58 -20.76
C LEU A 70 3.10 3.04 -20.25
N LEU A 71 3.18 4.22 -19.62
CA LEU A 71 4.42 4.69 -19.02
C LEU A 71 4.94 3.72 -17.93
N MET A 72 4.05 3.29 -17.04
CA MET A 72 4.38 2.30 -16.00
C MET A 72 4.82 0.96 -16.58
N ASN A 73 4.16 0.50 -17.65
CA ASN A 73 4.52 -0.75 -18.32
C ASN A 73 5.90 -0.67 -18.98
N ILE A 74 6.25 0.48 -19.58
CA ILE A 74 7.58 0.70 -20.17
C ILE A 74 8.65 0.74 -19.07
N ASP A 75 8.39 1.45 -17.97
CA ASP A 75 9.31 1.49 -16.83
C ASP A 75 9.49 0.08 -16.23
N ALA A 76 8.41 -0.70 -16.10
CA ALA A 76 8.45 -2.09 -15.63
C ALA A 76 9.22 -3.02 -16.59
N HIS A 77 9.04 -2.87 -17.90
CA HIS A 77 9.84 -3.57 -18.91
C HIS A 77 11.34 -3.27 -18.75
N ASN A 78 11.68 -1.98 -18.64
CA ASN A 78 13.06 -1.53 -18.47
C ASN A 78 13.68 -2.04 -17.15
N LEU A 79 12.90 -2.12 -16.07
CA LEU A 79 13.34 -2.68 -14.80
C LEU A 79 13.56 -4.20 -14.88
N ARG A 80 12.68 -4.94 -15.56
CA ARG A 80 12.84 -6.39 -15.74
C ARG A 80 14.11 -6.73 -16.50
N GLY A 81 14.39 -6.05 -17.62
CA GLY A 81 15.62 -6.31 -18.36
C GLY A 81 16.88 -5.89 -17.61
N ARG A 82 16.81 -4.86 -16.74
CA ARG A 82 17.91 -4.54 -15.81
C ARG A 82 18.13 -5.64 -14.78
N ASN A 83 17.05 -6.17 -14.19
CA ASN A 83 17.12 -7.26 -13.21
C ASN A 83 17.62 -8.57 -13.83
N LEU A 84 17.44 -8.74 -15.14
CA LEU A 84 18.00 -9.84 -15.93
C LEU A 84 19.48 -9.64 -16.32
N GLY A 85 20.05 -8.46 -16.10
CA GLY A 85 21.42 -8.14 -16.47
C GLY A 85 21.60 -7.78 -17.95
N CYS A 86 20.52 -7.50 -18.68
CA CYS A 86 20.57 -7.18 -20.11
C CYS A 86 21.16 -5.81 -20.41
N TRP A 87 21.09 -4.90 -19.45
CA TRP A 87 21.76 -3.60 -19.53
C TRP A 87 22.12 -3.09 -18.12
N LYS A 88 23.12 -2.22 -18.09
CA LYS A 88 23.62 -1.56 -16.88
C LYS A 88 22.95 -0.21 -16.67
#